data_AF-A0A536EUM7-F1
#
_entry.id   AF-A0A536EUM7-F1
#
_cell.length_a   1.000
_cell.length_b   1.000
_cell.length_c   1.000
_cell.angle_alpha   90.00
_cell.angle_beta   90.00
_cell.angle_gamma   90.00
#
_symmetry.space_group_name_H-M   'P 1'
#
loop_
_entity.id
_entity.type
_entity.pdbx_description
1 polymer ?
#
loop_
_entity_poly.entity_id
_entity_poly.type
_entity_poly.pdbx_seq_one_letter_code
_entity_poly.pdbx_strand_id
1 'polypeptide(L)'
;MTNHWRDIRHADLILINGANPAEAHPVGFQWFMRAKLDRGAKLIHADPRFTRTSAVADMYLRIRTGSDVAYFGGLINHVLQNNLFHDEYVRNYTNASFVVKDGYAFNDGLFSGYDPDKRTYNIATWAYESNARTGYASRDLTLQHPRSVFQLMKAHYSRYTPEVVSSITGIPVDDFKKVADLVGQMGKPDKVMTIVYAVGLTHHTTGGQLIRSGAVLQLLLGNMGRPGGGMNAERGHANIQGNTDHAISWEILPGYLRIPAPGQKTIADYVAASAPKKSDPHSWNFFGTNYGKFMVSTLKAWYGDAANKDNEFAFNFVPKPAQNSSWMSIYDQALKGKMEGLILSGMTAASIGPDSNQVRQALGNLKWLVVMDPLPTTSSEFWHAPGVDASQVKTEVFMLPTTHWIEKDGSFVNSGRWSQWKDQVLPPEGQARHDHWILADLFQRVK
;
A
#
# COMPACT_ATOMS: atom_id res chain seq x y z
N MET A 1 2.23 0.70 -8.48
CA MET A 1 1.89 -0.02 -9.72
C MET A 1 2.77 -1.24 -9.89
N THR A 2 2.19 -2.35 -10.30
CA THR A 2 2.94 -3.53 -10.76
C THR A 2 3.59 -3.26 -12.13
N ASN A 3 2.91 -2.47 -12.96
CA ASN A 3 3.36 -2.04 -14.29
C ASN A 3 3.79 -0.55 -14.24
N HIS A 4 3.69 0.17 -15.37
CA HIS A 4 4.03 1.61 -15.46
C HIS A 4 3.04 2.38 -16.35
N TRP A 5 3.07 3.72 -16.32
CA TRP A 5 2.09 4.59 -16.99
C TRP A 5 1.84 4.26 -18.46
N ARG A 6 2.93 4.21 -19.26
CA ARG A 6 2.84 3.92 -20.70
C ARG A 6 2.28 2.54 -21.02
N ASP A 7 2.35 1.60 -20.08
CA ASP A 7 1.93 0.22 -20.31
C ASP A 7 0.40 0.07 -20.35
N ILE A 8 -0.33 0.98 -19.70
CA ILE A 8 -1.80 0.99 -19.64
C ILE A 8 -2.42 1.02 -21.04
N ARG A 9 -1.72 1.63 -22.02
CA ARG A 9 -2.14 1.68 -23.42
C ARG A 9 -2.34 0.29 -24.05
N HIS A 10 -1.81 -0.76 -23.42
CA HIS A 10 -1.87 -2.13 -23.90
C HIS A 10 -3.08 -2.92 -23.39
N ALA A 11 -3.90 -2.35 -22.51
CA ALA A 11 -5.07 -3.03 -21.94
C ALA A 11 -6.19 -3.22 -22.98
N ASP A 12 -6.99 -4.28 -22.84
CA ASP A 12 -8.26 -4.46 -23.56
C ASP A 12 -9.47 -4.02 -22.70
N LEU A 13 -9.30 -4.05 -21.36
CA LEU A 13 -10.26 -3.53 -20.39
C LEU A 13 -9.50 -2.81 -19.28
N ILE A 14 -9.99 -1.63 -18.91
CA ILE A 14 -9.48 -0.83 -17.80
C ILE A 14 -10.59 -0.67 -16.78
N LEU A 15 -10.39 -1.25 -15.59
CA LEU A 15 -11.30 -1.10 -14.47
C LEU A 15 -10.73 -0.07 -13.49
N ILE A 16 -11.38 1.09 -13.41
CA ILE A 16 -11.03 2.15 -12.46
C ILE A 16 -12.00 2.07 -11.28
N ASN A 17 -11.47 1.81 -10.08
CA ASN A 17 -12.25 1.80 -8.85
C ASN A 17 -11.41 2.33 -7.70
N GLY A 18 -11.94 3.32 -6.97
CA GLY A 18 -11.21 4.05 -5.94
C GLY A 18 -10.06 4.93 -6.46
N ALA A 19 -10.16 5.40 -7.70
CA ALA A 19 -9.27 6.39 -8.32
C ALA A 19 -10.05 7.32 -9.25
N ASN A 20 -9.52 8.52 -9.49
CA ASN A 20 -10.08 9.49 -10.45
C ASN A 20 -8.94 10.05 -11.33
N PRO A 21 -8.34 9.21 -12.20
CA PRO A 21 -7.07 9.51 -12.86
C PRO A 21 -7.14 10.69 -13.84
N ALA A 22 -8.31 11.00 -14.42
CA ALA A 22 -8.44 12.19 -15.27
C ALA A 22 -8.23 13.51 -14.51
N GLU A 23 -8.36 13.50 -13.18
CA GLU A 23 -8.13 14.67 -12.31
C GLU A 23 -6.85 14.53 -11.50
N ALA A 24 -6.63 13.35 -10.90
CA ALA A 24 -5.50 13.12 -10.00
C ALA A 24 -4.19 12.82 -10.74
N HIS A 25 -4.26 12.25 -11.95
CA HIS A 25 -3.10 11.82 -12.74
C HIS A 25 -3.27 12.15 -14.24
N PRO A 26 -3.63 13.39 -14.62
CA PRO A 26 -4.13 13.72 -15.96
C PRO A 26 -3.14 13.42 -17.08
N VAL A 27 -1.84 13.63 -16.85
CA VAL A 27 -0.80 13.30 -17.84
C VAL A 27 -0.64 11.79 -18.00
N GLY A 28 -0.75 11.02 -16.93
CA GLY A 28 -0.76 9.54 -17.01
C GLY A 28 -2.00 9.02 -17.74
N PHE A 29 -3.14 9.69 -17.53
CA PHE A 29 -4.44 9.34 -18.11
C PHE A 29 -4.47 9.34 -19.64
N GLN A 30 -3.53 10.03 -20.31
CA GLN A 30 -3.39 9.96 -21.77
C GLN A 30 -3.26 8.50 -22.27
N TRP A 31 -2.62 7.62 -21.50
CA TRP A 31 -2.40 6.22 -21.91
C TRP A 31 -3.66 5.37 -21.81
N PHE A 32 -4.63 5.76 -20.97
CA PHE A 32 -5.95 5.16 -20.88
C PHE A 32 -6.73 5.50 -22.15
N MET A 33 -6.68 6.77 -22.55
CA MET A 33 -7.31 7.24 -23.78
C MET A 33 -6.67 6.60 -25.01
N ARG A 34 -5.34 6.35 -25.01
CA ARG A 34 -4.68 5.59 -26.08
C ARG A 34 -5.16 4.15 -26.16
N ALA A 35 -5.33 3.45 -25.04
CA ALA A 35 -5.93 2.11 -25.04
C ALA A 35 -7.35 2.15 -25.64
N LYS A 36 -8.17 3.11 -25.22
CA LYS A 36 -9.55 3.24 -25.68
C LYS A 36 -9.66 3.61 -27.16
N LEU A 37 -8.99 4.68 -27.58
CA LEU A 37 -9.14 5.26 -28.92
C LEU A 37 -8.37 4.47 -29.99
N ASP A 38 -7.16 4.01 -29.68
CA ASP A 38 -6.29 3.37 -30.69
C ASP A 38 -6.53 1.86 -30.77
N ARG A 39 -7.08 1.24 -29.71
CA ARG A 39 -7.27 -0.24 -29.63
C ARG A 39 -8.68 -0.69 -29.28
N GLY A 40 -9.59 0.23 -28.99
CA GLY A 40 -10.97 -0.12 -28.61
C GLY A 40 -11.12 -0.68 -27.20
N ALA A 41 -10.14 -0.45 -26.31
CA ALA A 41 -10.24 -0.90 -24.92
C ALA A 41 -11.47 -0.30 -24.23
N LYS A 42 -12.13 -1.08 -23.38
CA LYS A 42 -13.27 -0.59 -22.59
C LYS A 42 -12.79 0.07 -21.30
N LEU A 43 -13.33 1.25 -21.00
CA LEU A 43 -13.06 1.97 -19.77
C LEU A 43 -14.27 1.91 -18.84
N ILE A 44 -14.14 1.26 -17.68
CA ILE A 44 -15.19 1.15 -16.67
C ILE A 44 -14.77 1.94 -15.44
N HIS A 45 -15.62 2.84 -14.97
CA HIS A 45 -15.36 3.66 -13.78
C HIS A 45 -16.42 3.42 -12.71
N ALA A 46 -16.02 2.79 -11.61
CA ALA A 46 -16.85 2.57 -10.43
C ALA A 46 -16.48 3.57 -9.32
N ASP A 47 -17.31 4.60 -9.15
CA ASP A 47 -17.11 5.68 -8.18
C ASP A 47 -18.47 6.17 -7.62
N PRO A 48 -18.57 6.53 -6.33
CA PRO A 48 -19.79 7.12 -5.77
C PRO A 48 -20.27 8.39 -6.49
N ARG A 49 -19.38 9.07 -7.22
CA ARG A 49 -19.65 10.32 -7.93
C ARG A 49 -19.42 10.15 -9.42
N PHE A 50 -20.15 10.93 -10.21
CA PHE A 50 -19.83 11.10 -11.63
C PHE A 50 -18.71 12.16 -11.74
N THR A 51 -17.53 11.79 -12.21
CA THR A 51 -16.34 12.66 -12.26
C THR A 51 -15.89 12.95 -13.69
N ARG A 52 -14.80 13.70 -13.87
CA ARG A 52 -14.20 13.87 -15.22
C ARG A 52 -13.69 12.55 -15.81
N THR A 53 -13.31 11.58 -14.98
CA THR A 53 -13.02 10.21 -15.44
C THR A 53 -14.29 9.52 -15.93
N SER A 54 -15.41 9.63 -15.20
CA SER A 54 -16.69 9.06 -15.64
C SER A 54 -17.17 9.62 -16.98
N ALA A 55 -16.93 10.91 -17.24
CA ALA A 55 -17.35 11.59 -18.46
C ALA A 55 -16.77 10.99 -19.75
N VAL A 56 -15.66 10.27 -19.66
CA VAL A 56 -15.00 9.60 -20.80
C VAL A 56 -14.99 8.08 -20.70
N ALA A 57 -15.58 7.52 -19.64
CA ALA A 57 -15.73 6.07 -19.47
C ALA A 57 -16.78 5.51 -20.45
N ASP A 58 -16.62 4.25 -20.87
CA ASP A 58 -17.67 3.51 -21.58
C ASP A 58 -18.82 3.14 -20.64
N MET A 59 -18.51 2.89 -19.37
CA MET A 59 -19.49 2.59 -18.33
C MET A 59 -19.13 3.31 -17.03
N TYR A 60 -20.11 3.98 -16.44
CA TYR A 60 -20.04 4.51 -15.08
C TYR A 60 -20.93 3.68 -14.17
N LEU A 61 -20.37 3.18 -13.07
CA LEU A 61 -21.08 2.47 -12.02
C LEU A 61 -21.09 3.33 -10.76
N ARG A 62 -22.27 3.80 -10.35
CA ARG A 62 -22.40 4.43 -9.04
C ARG A 62 -22.33 3.37 -7.95
N ILE A 63 -21.26 3.39 -7.17
CA ILE A 63 -21.01 2.46 -6.07
C ILE A 63 -21.07 3.18 -4.72
N ARG A 64 -21.67 2.55 -3.71
CA ARG A 64 -21.68 3.05 -2.33
C ARG A 64 -20.26 3.02 -1.74
N THR A 65 -19.83 4.10 -1.10
CA THR A 65 -18.52 4.17 -0.42
C THR A 65 -18.33 3.03 0.58
N GLY A 66 -17.19 2.34 0.49
CA GLY A 66 -16.83 1.25 1.41
C GLY A 66 -17.48 -0.11 1.09
N SER A 67 -18.14 -0.23 -0.07
CA SER A 67 -18.79 -1.49 -0.51
C SER A 67 -17.97 -2.29 -1.53
N ASP A 68 -16.76 -1.85 -1.84
CA ASP A 68 -15.93 -2.36 -2.93
C ASP A 68 -15.53 -3.85 -2.74
N VAL A 69 -15.50 -4.37 -1.50
CA VAL A 69 -15.29 -5.82 -1.23
C VAL A 69 -16.39 -6.65 -1.90
N ALA A 70 -17.65 -6.18 -1.83
CA ALA A 70 -18.76 -6.90 -2.44
C ALA A 70 -18.68 -6.84 -3.96
N TYR A 71 -18.29 -5.70 -4.53
CA TYR A 71 -18.09 -5.55 -5.96
C TYR A 71 -17.03 -6.53 -6.50
N PHE A 72 -15.80 -6.51 -5.95
CA PHE A 72 -14.76 -7.46 -6.35
C PHE A 72 -15.10 -8.91 -5.99
N GLY A 73 -15.74 -9.14 -4.84
CA GLY A 73 -16.20 -10.47 -4.42
C GLY A 73 -17.19 -11.07 -5.40
N GLY A 74 -18.10 -10.26 -5.94
CA GLY A 74 -19.01 -10.66 -7.01
C GLY A 74 -18.29 -10.99 -8.31
N LEU A 75 -17.32 -10.17 -8.72
CA LEU A 75 -16.53 -10.42 -9.93
C LEU A 75 -15.74 -11.73 -9.81
N ILE A 76 -15.11 -11.97 -8.64
CA ILE A 76 -14.41 -13.22 -8.34
C ILE A 76 -15.38 -14.41 -8.38
N ASN A 77 -16.56 -14.27 -7.76
CA ASN A 77 -17.59 -15.30 -7.78
C ASN A 77 -17.99 -15.63 -9.23
N HIS A 78 -18.30 -14.62 -10.05
CA HIS A 78 -18.66 -14.82 -11.44
C HIS A 78 -17.57 -15.57 -12.23
N VAL A 79 -16.30 -15.19 -12.06
CA VAL A 79 -15.16 -15.87 -12.71
C VAL A 79 -15.04 -17.33 -12.28
N LEU A 80 -15.18 -17.62 -10.99
CA LEU A 80 -15.00 -18.97 -10.43
C LEU A 80 -16.17 -19.92 -10.71
N GLN A 81 -17.41 -19.43 -10.69
CA GLN A 81 -18.58 -20.29 -10.95
C GLN A 81 -18.74 -20.62 -12.43
N ASN A 82 -18.30 -19.72 -13.32
CA ASN A 82 -18.42 -19.91 -14.77
C ASN A 82 -17.13 -20.45 -15.42
N ASN A 83 -16.11 -20.82 -14.63
CA ASN A 83 -14.81 -21.32 -15.11
C ASN A 83 -14.12 -20.37 -16.11
N LEU A 84 -14.17 -19.06 -15.86
CA LEU A 84 -13.62 -18.02 -16.73
C LEU A 84 -12.19 -17.59 -16.35
N PHE A 85 -11.57 -18.30 -15.40
CA PHE A 85 -10.20 -18.04 -14.97
C PHE A 85 -9.18 -18.63 -15.95
N HIS A 86 -7.96 -18.10 -15.95
CA HIS A 86 -6.88 -18.64 -16.77
C HIS A 86 -6.27 -19.88 -16.10
N ASP A 87 -6.74 -21.08 -16.48
CA ASP A 87 -6.41 -22.35 -15.79
C ASP A 87 -4.90 -22.57 -15.59
N GLU A 88 -4.11 -22.51 -16.67
CA GLU A 88 -2.67 -22.75 -16.59
C GLU A 88 -1.95 -21.76 -15.67
N TYR A 89 -2.31 -20.46 -15.75
CA TYR A 89 -1.75 -19.43 -14.90
C TYR A 89 -2.10 -19.69 -13.43
N VAL A 90 -3.38 -19.93 -13.14
CA VAL A 90 -3.87 -20.17 -11.78
C VAL A 90 -3.19 -21.38 -11.16
N ARG A 91 -3.10 -22.49 -11.90
CA ARG A 91 -2.52 -23.75 -11.42
C ARG A 91 -1.03 -23.64 -11.11
N ASN A 92 -0.28 -22.88 -11.93
CA ASN A 92 1.18 -22.87 -11.88
C ASN A 92 1.78 -21.66 -11.17
N TYR A 93 1.15 -20.49 -11.25
CA TYR A 93 1.74 -19.21 -10.80
C TYR A 93 1.03 -18.59 -9.60
N THR A 94 0.04 -19.29 -9.04
CA THR A 94 -0.62 -18.91 -7.80
C THR A 94 -0.49 -20.02 -6.76
N ASN A 95 -0.96 -19.74 -5.54
CA ASN A 95 -1.06 -20.75 -4.49
C ASN A 95 -2.36 -21.56 -4.56
N ALA A 96 -3.14 -21.50 -5.65
CA ALA A 96 -4.42 -22.19 -5.80
C ALA A 96 -4.37 -23.69 -5.44
N SER A 97 -3.27 -24.37 -5.80
CA SER A 97 -3.07 -25.79 -5.51
C SER A 97 -2.71 -26.11 -4.05
N PHE A 98 -2.30 -25.11 -3.25
CA PHE A 98 -1.78 -25.35 -1.90
C PHE A 98 -2.91 -25.81 -1.00
N VAL A 99 -2.66 -26.83 -0.19
CA VAL A 99 -3.64 -27.39 0.74
C VAL A 99 -3.54 -26.64 2.07
N VAL A 100 -4.64 -26.03 2.51
CA VAL A 100 -4.72 -25.33 3.80
C VAL A 100 -4.84 -26.35 4.94
N LYS A 101 -4.28 -26.03 6.11
CA LYS A 101 -4.30 -26.88 7.30
C LYS A 101 -5.72 -27.08 7.83
N ASP A 102 -5.90 -28.18 8.56
CA ASP A 102 -7.16 -28.48 9.25
C ASP A 102 -7.45 -27.46 10.35
N GLY A 103 -8.74 -27.20 10.56
CA GLY A 103 -9.24 -26.16 11.46
C GLY A 103 -9.29 -24.75 10.86
N TYR A 104 -8.87 -24.52 9.61
CA TYR A 104 -9.26 -23.30 8.90
C TYR A 104 -10.76 -23.34 8.61
N ALA A 105 -11.48 -22.31 9.04
CA ALA A 105 -12.91 -22.16 8.79
C ALA A 105 -13.28 -20.69 8.68
N PHE A 106 -14.43 -20.43 8.08
CA PHE A 106 -15.08 -19.13 8.07
C PHE A 106 -16.56 -19.34 8.34
N ASN A 107 -17.09 -18.73 9.40
CA ASN A 107 -18.49 -18.82 9.77
C ASN A 107 -18.99 -17.46 10.24
N ASP A 108 -20.14 -17.05 9.71
CA ASP A 108 -20.85 -15.81 10.09
C ASP A 108 -19.94 -14.57 10.23
N GLY A 109 -19.14 -14.28 9.20
CA GLY A 109 -18.28 -13.10 9.19
C GLY A 109 -16.93 -13.27 9.90
N LEU A 110 -16.70 -14.37 10.62
CA LEU A 110 -15.49 -14.60 11.39
C LEU A 110 -14.71 -15.81 10.87
N PHE A 111 -13.39 -15.65 10.73
CA PHE A 111 -12.48 -16.78 10.51
C PHE A 111 -12.25 -17.57 11.81
N SER A 112 -11.76 -18.80 11.69
CA SER A 112 -11.36 -19.59 12.86
C SER A 112 -10.23 -18.91 13.63
N GLY A 113 -10.25 -19.07 14.96
CA GLY A 113 -9.26 -18.51 15.87
C GLY A 113 -9.57 -17.10 16.38
N TYR A 114 -10.77 -16.56 16.16
CA TYR A 114 -11.16 -15.24 16.71
C TYR A 114 -11.29 -15.28 18.24
N ASP A 115 -10.63 -14.35 18.91
CA ASP A 115 -10.76 -14.05 20.34
C ASP A 115 -11.59 -12.76 20.49
N PRO A 116 -12.85 -12.82 20.99
CA PRO A 116 -13.73 -11.66 21.06
C PRO A 116 -13.29 -10.61 22.08
N ASP A 117 -12.61 -11.02 23.16
CA ASP A 117 -12.17 -10.11 24.21
C ASP A 117 -10.98 -9.26 23.75
N LYS A 118 -10.06 -9.88 23.02
CA LYS A 118 -8.88 -9.19 22.47
C LYS A 118 -9.13 -8.58 21.09
N ARG A 119 -10.20 -9.01 20.41
CA ARG A 119 -10.51 -8.66 19.01
C ARG A 119 -9.34 -8.98 18.07
N THR A 120 -8.72 -10.15 18.29
CA THR A 120 -7.57 -10.65 17.51
C THR A 120 -7.82 -12.06 17.01
N TYR A 121 -7.04 -12.49 16.01
CA TYR A 121 -7.08 -13.87 15.51
C TYR A 121 -5.82 -14.65 15.91
N ASN A 122 -6.00 -15.88 16.40
CA ASN A 122 -4.97 -16.90 16.34
C ASN A 122 -4.97 -17.53 14.94
N ILE A 123 -3.94 -17.24 14.17
CA ILE A 123 -3.84 -17.61 12.75
C ILE A 123 -3.17 -18.97 12.51
N ALA A 124 -2.94 -19.78 13.55
CA ALA A 124 -2.20 -21.03 13.44
C ALA A 124 -2.84 -22.04 12.47
N THR A 125 -4.16 -22.01 12.31
CA THR A 125 -4.91 -22.87 11.38
C THR A 125 -4.94 -22.33 9.95
N TRP A 126 -4.53 -21.08 9.72
CA TRP A 126 -4.53 -20.47 8.38
C TRP A 126 -3.28 -20.82 7.57
N ALA A 127 -2.36 -21.60 8.14
CA ALA A 127 -1.17 -22.10 7.49
C ALA A 127 -1.50 -23.18 6.44
N TYR A 128 -0.53 -23.49 5.58
CA TYR A 128 -0.63 -24.67 4.71
C TYR A 128 -0.36 -25.94 5.50
N GLU A 129 -0.97 -27.03 5.05
CA GLU A 129 -0.61 -28.37 5.47
C GLU A 129 0.81 -28.70 5.01
N SER A 130 1.65 -29.22 5.91
CA SER A 130 3.00 -29.65 5.57
C SER A 130 3.00 -31.05 5.00
N ASN A 131 3.66 -31.23 3.86
CA ASN A 131 3.94 -32.53 3.30
C ASN A 131 5.03 -33.24 4.13
N ALA A 132 4.68 -34.34 4.78
CA ALA A 132 5.57 -35.05 5.70
C ALA A 132 6.89 -35.54 5.07
N ARG A 133 6.94 -35.75 3.75
CA ARG A 133 8.15 -36.22 3.06
C ARG A 133 9.13 -35.09 2.73
N THR A 134 8.62 -33.90 2.45
CA THR A 134 9.43 -32.78 1.94
C THR A 134 9.59 -31.64 2.94
N GLY A 135 8.71 -31.55 3.95
CA GLY A 135 8.65 -30.43 4.89
C GLY A 135 8.05 -29.14 4.32
N TYR A 136 7.73 -29.10 3.01
CA TYR A 136 7.10 -27.96 2.34
C TYR A 136 5.58 -28.08 2.32
N ALA A 137 4.87 -27.09 1.78
CA ALA A 137 3.42 -27.12 1.70
C ALA A 137 2.92 -28.24 0.77
N SER A 138 1.88 -28.96 1.19
CA SER A 138 1.15 -29.91 0.35
C SER A 138 0.46 -29.18 -0.80
N ARG A 139 0.50 -29.79 -2.00
CA ARG A 139 -0.14 -29.25 -3.21
C ARG A 139 -0.98 -30.32 -3.90
N ASP A 140 -2.17 -29.95 -4.33
CA ASP A 140 -2.97 -30.70 -5.28
C ASP A 140 -3.09 -29.90 -6.58
N LEU A 141 -2.30 -30.28 -7.57
CA LEU A 141 -2.31 -29.63 -8.86
C LEU A 141 -3.59 -29.88 -9.65
N THR A 142 -4.46 -30.83 -9.28
CA THR A 142 -5.77 -31.02 -9.94
C THR A 142 -6.79 -29.96 -9.53
N LEU A 143 -6.51 -29.21 -8.45
CA LEU A 143 -7.38 -28.22 -7.82
C LEU A 143 -8.70 -28.81 -7.28
N GLN A 144 -8.79 -30.13 -7.08
CA GLN A 144 -10.01 -30.80 -6.63
C GLN A 144 -10.03 -31.05 -5.11
N HIS A 145 -8.87 -31.02 -4.46
CA HIS A 145 -8.78 -31.21 -3.02
C HIS A 145 -9.66 -30.18 -2.31
N PRO A 146 -10.59 -30.60 -1.43
CA PRO A 146 -11.60 -29.71 -0.85
C PRO A 146 -10.99 -28.57 -0.01
N ARG A 147 -9.78 -28.78 0.50
CA ARG A 147 -8.98 -27.77 1.22
C ARG A 147 -7.88 -27.11 0.41
N SER A 148 -7.85 -27.31 -0.91
CA SER A 148 -7.01 -26.46 -1.76
C SER A 148 -7.46 -25.01 -1.61
N VAL A 149 -6.52 -24.05 -1.70
CA VAL A 149 -6.85 -22.62 -1.69
C VAL A 149 -7.93 -22.31 -2.73
N PHE A 150 -7.87 -22.94 -3.90
CA PHE A 150 -8.86 -22.80 -4.96
C PHE A 150 -10.28 -23.15 -4.51
N GLN A 151 -10.50 -24.35 -3.95
CA GLN A 151 -11.83 -24.81 -3.53
C GLN A 151 -12.36 -23.97 -2.35
N LEU A 152 -11.50 -23.63 -1.38
CA LEU A 152 -11.88 -22.77 -0.26
C LEU A 152 -12.25 -21.36 -0.71
N MET A 153 -11.54 -20.81 -1.70
CA MET A 153 -11.86 -19.51 -2.29
C MET A 153 -13.19 -19.56 -3.04
N LYS A 154 -13.43 -20.59 -3.85
CA LYS A 154 -14.71 -20.81 -4.55
C LYS A 154 -15.88 -20.88 -3.58
N ALA A 155 -15.73 -21.61 -2.46
CA ALA A 155 -16.73 -21.66 -1.41
C ALA A 155 -16.91 -20.28 -0.74
N HIS A 156 -15.83 -19.58 -0.39
CA HIS A 156 -15.89 -18.29 0.32
C HIS A 156 -16.63 -17.21 -0.47
N TYR A 157 -16.37 -17.12 -1.78
CA TYR A 157 -16.94 -16.07 -2.64
C TYR A 157 -18.32 -16.43 -3.22
N SER A 158 -18.77 -17.68 -3.09
CA SER A 158 -20.09 -18.13 -3.60
C SER A 158 -21.27 -17.27 -3.13
N ARG A 159 -21.15 -16.66 -1.94
CA ARG A 159 -22.17 -15.82 -1.29
C ARG A 159 -22.37 -14.46 -1.98
N TYR A 160 -21.43 -14.00 -2.79
CA TYR A 160 -21.52 -12.71 -3.50
C TYR A 160 -22.26 -12.89 -4.84
N THR A 161 -23.55 -13.20 -4.79
CA THR A 161 -24.40 -13.24 -6.00
C THR A 161 -24.64 -11.82 -6.54
N PRO A 162 -25.02 -11.65 -7.82
CA PRO A 162 -25.35 -10.33 -8.37
C PRO A 162 -26.34 -9.53 -7.51
N GLU A 163 -27.32 -10.19 -6.90
CA GLU A 163 -28.34 -9.60 -6.03
C GLU A 163 -27.74 -9.12 -4.70
N VAL A 164 -26.85 -9.91 -4.10
CA VAL A 164 -26.10 -9.52 -2.89
C VAL A 164 -25.15 -8.36 -3.19
N VAL A 165 -24.47 -8.41 -4.33
CA VAL A 165 -23.62 -7.30 -4.78
C VAL A 165 -24.46 -6.05 -4.94
N SER A 166 -25.60 -6.14 -5.62
CA SER A 166 -26.49 -5.00 -5.85
C SER A 166 -27.00 -4.41 -4.55
N SER A 167 -27.47 -5.23 -3.60
CA SER A 167 -27.99 -4.76 -2.32
C SER A 167 -26.92 -4.07 -1.46
N ILE A 168 -25.67 -4.52 -1.51
CA ILE A 168 -24.57 -3.93 -0.75
C ILE A 168 -24.02 -2.69 -1.46
N THR A 169 -23.84 -2.74 -2.78
CA THR A 169 -23.11 -1.70 -3.53
C THR A 169 -24.01 -0.60 -4.08
N GLY A 170 -25.30 -0.89 -4.29
CA GLY A 170 -26.21 -0.03 -5.04
C GLY A 170 -26.05 -0.11 -6.56
N ILE A 171 -25.11 -0.90 -7.09
CA ILE A 171 -24.97 -1.10 -8.53
C ILE A 171 -26.15 -1.96 -9.02
N PRO A 172 -26.91 -1.54 -10.06
CA PRO A 172 -27.98 -2.37 -10.61
C PRO A 172 -27.46 -3.74 -11.07
N VAL A 173 -28.25 -4.80 -10.81
CA VAL A 173 -27.88 -6.19 -11.15
C VAL A 173 -27.44 -6.33 -12.60
N ASP A 174 -28.18 -5.72 -13.53
CA ASP A 174 -27.90 -5.82 -14.97
C ASP A 174 -26.59 -5.12 -15.35
N ASP A 175 -26.27 -3.99 -14.72
CA ASP A 175 -25.01 -3.29 -14.97
C ASP A 175 -23.83 -4.04 -14.38
N PHE A 176 -24.00 -4.63 -13.19
CA PHE A 176 -23.00 -5.53 -12.62
C PHE A 176 -22.74 -6.74 -13.53
N LYS A 177 -23.79 -7.40 -14.05
CA LYS A 177 -23.66 -8.55 -14.95
C LYS A 177 -22.89 -8.19 -16.23
N LYS A 178 -23.19 -7.05 -16.87
CA LYS A 178 -22.45 -6.57 -18.04
C LYS A 178 -20.95 -6.43 -17.76
N VAL A 179 -20.59 -5.87 -16.60
CA VAL A 179 -19.19 -5.73 -16.21
C VAL A 179 -18.55 -7.06 -15.86
N ALA A 180 -19.27 -7.95 -15.16
CA ALA A 180 -18.80 -9.29 -14.84
C ALA A 180 -18.48 -10.10 -16.11
N ASP A 181 -19.33 -10.01 -17.14
CA ASP A 181 -19.12 -10.67 -18.43
C ASP A 181 -17.89 -10.12 -19.16
N LEU A 182 -17.68 -8.80 -19.14
CA LEU A 182 -16.46 -8.17 -19.71
C LEU A 182 -15.21 -8.60 -18.97
N VAL A 183 -15.24 -8.61 -17.64
CA VAL A 183 -14.14 -9.05 -16.78
C VAL A 183 -13.83 -10.54 -17.00
N GLY A 184 -14.84 -11.39 -17.12
CA GLY A 184 -14.68 -12.82 -17.37
C GLY A 184 -13.96 -13.14 -18.68
N GLN A 185 -14.16 -12.32 -19.72
CA GLN A 185 -13.42 -12.47 -20.99
C GLN A 185 -11.90 -12.26 -20.83
N MET A 186 -11.46 -11.57 -19.77
CA MET A 186 -10.06 -11.25 -19.55
C MET A 186 -9.25 -12.42 -18.98
N GLY A 187 -9.88 -13.55 -18.68
CA GLY A 187 -9.18 -14.80 -18.37
C GLY A 187 -8.64 -15.52 -19.61
N LYS A 188 -8.99 -15.05 -20.81
CA LYS A 188 -8.45 -15.59 -22.06
C LYS A 188 -6.98 -15.18 -22.25
N PRO A 189 -6.09 -16.08 -22.73
CA PRO A 189 -4.67 -15.77 -22.90
C PRO A 189 -4.35 -14.60 -23.86
N ASP A 190 -5.26 -14.28 -24.79
CA ASP A 190 -5.13 -13.20 -25.76
C ASP A 190 -5.78 -11.88 -25.31
N LYS A 191 -6.39 -11.86 -24.12
CA LYS A 191 -6.99 -10.67 -23.51
C LYS A 191 -6.26 -10.26 -22.24
N VAL A 192 -6.29 -8.98 -21.91
CA VAL A 192 -5.69 -8.46 -20.68
C VAL A 192 -6.46 -7.27 -20.15
N MET A 193 -6.63 -7.22 -18.82
CA MET A 193 -7.16 -6.05 -18.15
C MET A 193 -6.24 -5.54 -17.05
N THR A 194 -6.37 -4.24 -16.78
CA THR A 194 -5.71 -3.58 -15.65
C THR A 194 -6.74 -3.02 -14.67
N ILE A 195 -6.42 -3.11 -13.37
CA ILE A 195 -7.17 -2.45 -12.32
C ILE A 195 -6.38 -1.22 -11.86
N VAL A 196 -7.04 -0.07 -11.87
CA VAL A 196 -6.46 1.23 -11.49
C VAL A 196 -7.15 1.72 -10.23
N TYR A 197 -6.36 2.03 -9.21
CA TYR A 197 -6.84 2.50 -7.91
C TYR A 197 -5.83 3.40 -7.21
N ALA A 198 -6.32 4.20 -6.27
CA ALA A 198 -5.51 5.06 -5.40
C ALA A 198 -6.15 5.11 -4.00
N VAL A 199 -6.35 6.32 -3.45
CA VAL A 199 -6.84 6.52 -2.08
C VAL A 199 -8.25 5.99 -1.82
N GLY A 200 -9.08 5.89 -2.86
CA GLY A 200 -10.47 5.46 -2.72
C GLY A 200 -10.62 4.01 -2.27
N LEU A 201 -9.59 3.17 -2.46
CA LEU A 201 -9.55 1.80 -1.91
C LEU A 201 -8.69 1.66 -0.65
N THR A 202 -7.82 2.63 -0.34
CA THR A 202 -6.86 2.48 0.77
C THR A 202 -7.35 3.09 2.08
N HIS A 203 -8.15 4.16 2.04
CA HIS A 203 -8.57 4.89 3.24
C HIS A 203 -9.82 4.30 3.90
N HIS A 204 -9.76 3.01 4.22
CA HIS A 204 -10.81 2.26 4.92
C HIS A 204 -10.19 1.39 6.00
N THR A 205 -10.96 1.05 7.03
CA THR A 205 -10.56 0.04 8.04
C THR A 205 -10.24 -1.33 7.42
N THR A 206 -10.75 -1.58 6.21
CA THR A 206 -10.57 -2.80 5.41
C THR A 206 -9.76 -2.58 4.13
N GLY A 207 -9.06 -1.45 3.97
CA GLY A 207 -8.41 -1.07 2.71
C GLY A 207 -7.42 -2.11 2.16
N GLY A 208 -6.66 -2.76 3.04
CA GLY A 208 -5.79 -3.88 2.64
C GLY A 208 -6.57 -5.05 2.02
N GLN A 209 -7.76 -5.36 2.53
CA GLN A 209 -8.62 -6.43 2.01
C GLN A 209 -9.25 -6.07 0.67
N LEU A 210 -9.62 -4.81 0.49
CA LEU A 210 -10.09 -4.29 -0.81
C LEU A 210 -9.06 -4.51 -1.90
N ILE A 211 -7.82 -4.10 -1.65
CA ILE A 211 -6.72 -4.27 -2.61
C ILE A 211 -6.43 -5.76 -2.84
N ARG A 212 -6.48 -6.59 -1.79
CA ARG A 212 -6.32 -8.05 -1.94
C ARG A 212 -7.37 -8.64 -2.88
N SER A 213 -8.62 -8.20 -2.80
CA SER A 213 -9.69 -8.73 -3.66
C SER A 213 -9.44 -8.42 -5.15
N GLY A 214 -9.05 -7.18 -5.49
CA GLY A 214 -8.64 -6.84 -6.86
C GLY A 214 -7.40 -7.63 -7.32
N ALA A 215 -6.41 -7.83 -6.45
CA ALA A 215 -5.23 -8.62 -6.77
C ALA A 215 -5.55 -10.11 -7.01
N VAL A 216 -6.44 -10.70 -6.22
CA VAL A 216 -6.93 -12.08 -6.43
C VAL A 216 -7.65 -12.19 -7.77
N LEU A 217 -8.49 -11.23 -8.13
CA LEU A 217 -9.15 -11.20 -9.43
C LEU A 217 -8.13 -11.16 -10.58
N GLN A 218 -7.11 -10.29 -10.50
CA GLN A 218 -6.05 -10.22 -11.51
C GLN A 218 -5.22 -11.51 -11.61
N LEU A 219 -5.00 -12.22 -10.51
CA LEU A 219 -4.33 -13.52 -10.50
C LEU A 219 -5.20 -14.61 -11.13
N LEU A 220 -6.51 -14.63 -10.83
CA LEU A 220 -7.46 -15.57 -11.45
C LEU A 220 -7.53 -15.40 -12.97
N LEU A 221 -7.49 -14.16 -13.44
CA LEU A 221 -7.53 -13.84 -14.86
C LEU A 221 -6.16 -13.96 -15.55
N GLY A 222 -5.08 -14.23 -14.80
CA GLY A 222 -3.73 -14.31 -15.36
C GLY A 222 -3.21 -12.98 -15.92
N ASN A 223 -3.64 -11.84 -15.37
CA ASN A 223 -3.29 -10.50 -15.85
C ASN A 223 -2.02 -9.92 -15.20
N MET A 224 -1.53 -10.53 -14.13
CA MET A 224 -0.35 -10.06 -13.40
C MET A 224 0.93 -10.41 -14.17
N GLY A 225 1.77 -9.41 -14.43
CA GLY A 225 3.03 -9.56 -15.17
C GLY A 225 2.92 -9.42 -16.69
N ARG A 226 1.74 -9.10 -17.23
CA ARG A 226 1.50 -8.92 -18.66
C ARG A 226 1.42 -7.42 -19.05
N PRO A 227 1.86 -7.03 -20.26
CA PRO A 227 1.64 -5.69 -20.79
C PRO A 227 0.15 -5.35 -20.85
N GLY A 228 -0.24 -4.17 -20.36
CA GLY A 228 -1.64 -3.75 -20.27
C GLY A 228 -2.41 -4.35 -19.09
N GLY A 229 -1.73 -5.12 -18.23
CA GLY A 229 -2.33 -5.85 -17.12
C GLY A 229 -2.08 -5.22 -15.75
N GLY A 230 -2.03 -6.09 -14.74
CA GLY A 230 -1.54 -5.76 -13.41
C GLY A 230 -2.48 -4.95 -12.51
N MET A 231 -1.97 -4.63 -11.33
CA MET A 231 -2.59 -3.76 -10.32
C MET A 231 -1.87 -2.41 -10.33
N ASN A 232 -2.45 -1.45 -11.04
CA ASN A 232 -1.89 -0.10 -11.17
C ASN A 232 -2.37 0.79 -10.03
N ALA A 233 -1.75 0.55 -8.87
CA ALA A 233 -1.83 1.43 -7.70
C ALA A 233 -1.14 2.77 -8.00
N GLU A 234 -1.93 3.81 -8.27
CA GLU A 234 -1.44 5.14 -8.60
C GLU A 234 -0.97 5.86 -7.33
N ARG A 235 0.30 6.27 -7.33
CA ARG A 235 0.92 6.94 -6.18
C ARG A 235 0.57 8.43 -6.20
N GLY A 236 0.45 9.03 -5.01
CA GLY A 236 0.11 10.44 -4.82
C GLY A 236 1.28 11.38 -5.06
N HIS A 237 1.92 11.87 -3.99
CA HIS A 237 3.06 12.78 -4.09
C HIS A 237 4.16 12.26 -5.04
N ALA A 238 4.84 13.20 -5.70
CA ALA A 238 5.84 12.93 -6.73
C ALA A 238 6.92 11.90 -6.32
N ASN A 239 7.30 11.87 -5.04
CA ASN A 239 8.30 10.94 -4.51
C ASN A 239 7.78 9.98 -3.43
N ILE A 240 6.47 9.79 -3.24
CA ILE A 240 5.99 8.93 -2.13
C ILE A 240 6.50 7.49 -2.25
N GLN A 241 6.74 7.02 -3.49
CA GLN A 241 7.40 5.75 -3.77
C GLN A 241 8.84 5.76 -3.22
N GLY A 242 9.66 6.76 -3.59
CA GLY A 242 11.04 6.89 -3.11
C GLY A 242 11.13 7.10 -1.60
N ASN A 243 10.25 7.92 -1.01
CA ASN A 243 10.16 8.08 0.43
C ASN A 243 9.86 6.75 1.13
N THR A 244 8.97 5.93 0.56
CA THR A 244 8.70 4.58 1.09
C THR A 244 9.89 3.64 0.91
N ASP A 245 10.56 3.69 -0.25
CA ASP A 245 11.80 2.94 -0.53
C ASP A 245 12.90 3.28 0.48
N HIS A 246 12.93 4.52 0.97
CA HIS A 246 13.87 5.08 1.95
C HIS A 246 13.28 5.19 3.37
N ALA A 247 12.28 4.37 3.70
CA ALA A 247 11.76 4.19 5.05
C ALA A 247 11.14 5.42 5.74
N ILE A 248 10.24 6.11 5.03
CA ILE A 248 9.39 7.15 5.63
C ILE A 248 8.32 6.61 6.61
N SER A 249 8.25 5.30 6.83
CA SER A 249 7.29 4.67 7.74
C SER A 249 8.01 3.97 8.89
N TRP A 250 7.41 4.04 10.08
CA TRP A 250 8.03 3.64 11.36
C TRP A 250 8.39 2.15 11.46
N GLU A 251 7.76 1.31 10.66
CA GLU A 251 7.88 -0.15 10.71
C GLU A 251 8.91 -0.73 9.72
N ILE A 252 9.57 0.11 8.93
CA ILE A 252 10.54 -0.31 7.92
C ILE A 252 11.89 0.43 8.02
N LEU A 253 12.89 -0.15 7.40
CA LEU A 253 14.20 0.39 7.08
C LEU A 253 14.38 0.44 5.55
N PRO A 254 15.35 1.20 5.02
CA PRO A 254 15.54 1.37 3.58
C PRO A 254 15.61 0.02 2.84
N GLY A 255 15.00 -0.04 1.66
CA GLY A 255 14.88 -1.28 0.88
C GLY A 255 13.84 -2.26 1.43
N TYR A 256 12.84 -1.78 2.17
CA TYR A 256 11.72 -2.56 2.73
C TYR A 256 12.16 -3.64 3.74
N LEU A 257 13.32 -3.46 4.36
CA LEU A 257 13.70 -4.27 5.52
C LEU A 257 12.76 -3.93 6.68
N ARG A 258 12.31 -4.92 7.44
CA ARG A 258 11.55 -4.69 8.67
C ARG A 258 12.43 -3.97 9.69
N ILE A 259 11.85 -3.01 10.42
CA ILE A 259 12.52 -2.50 11.63
C ILE A 259 12.73 -3.65 12.63
N PRO A 260 13.91 -3.79 13.25
CA PRO A 260 14.12 -4.78 14.30
C PRO A 260 13.11 -4.62 15.45
N ALA A 261 12.60 -5.74 15.95
CA ALA A 261 11.65 -5.78 17.05
C ALA A 261 12.36 -5.97 18.41
N PRO A 262 11.74 -5.59 19.54
CA PRO A 262 12.27 -5.89 20.87
C PRO A 262 12.60 -7.38 21.03
N GLY A 263 13.73 -7.65 21.70
CA GLY A 263 14.22 -9.02 21.94
C GLY A 263 15.15 -9.57 20.85
N GLN A 264 15.20 -8.98 19.65
CA GLN A 264 16.19 -9.34 18.63
C GLN A 264 17.54 -8.72 18.99
N LYS A 265 18.52 -9.54 19.39
CA LYS A 265 19.83 -9.07 19.88
C LYS A 265 20.94 -9.21 18.85
N THR A 266 20.80 -10.16 17.93
CA THR A 266 21.77 -10.45 16.86
C THR A 266 21.13 -10.33 15.49
N ILE A 267 21.96 -10.24 14.45
CA ILE A 267 21.48 -10.31 13.06
C ILE A 267 20.82 -11.67 12.79
N ALA A 268 21.30 -12.74 13.43
CA ALA A 268 20.70 -14.06 13.33
C ALA A 268 19.26 -14.09 13.87
N ASP A 269 19.00 -13.51 15.05
CA ASP A 269 17.65 -13.40 15.62
C ASP A 269 16.71 -12.62 14.67
N TYR A 270 17.21 -11.51 14.14
CA TYR A 270 16.49 -10.67 13.20
C TYR A 270 16.11 -11.43 11.93
N VAL A 271 17.06 -12.14 11.30
CA VAL A 271 16.82 -12.93 10.10
C VAL A 271 15.84 -14.07 10.37
N ALA A 272 16.01 -14.80 11.49
CA ALA A 272 15.15 -15.93 11.83
C ALA A 272 13.66 -15.54 11.98
N ALA A 273 13.40 -14.34 12.50
CA ALA A 273 12.05 -13.82 12.72
C ALA A 273 11.48 -13.04 11.51
N SER A 274 12.34 -12.37 10.74
CA SER A 274 11.89 -11.37 9.76
C SER A 274 12.01 -11.83 8.31
N ALA A 275 12.95 -12.74 8.01
CA ALA A 275 13.17 -13.19 6.64
C ALA A 275 12.05 -14.15 6.18
N PRO A 276 11.52 -13.98 4.95
CA PRO A 276 10.52 -14.90 4.41
C PRO A 276 11.11 -16.31 4.22
N LYS A 277 10.30 -17.33 4.50
CA LYS A 277 10.66 -18.75 4.40
C LYS A 277 10.08 -19.37 3.14
N LYS A 278 10.76 -20.38 2.60
CA LYS A 278 10.27 -21.14 1.44
C LYS A 278 9.07 -21.98 1.85
N SER A 279 7.96 -21.86 1.12
CA SER A 279 6.82 -22.77 1.23
C SER A 279 6.80 -23.85 0.13
N ASP A 280 7.68 -23.73 -0.86
CA ASP A 280 7.81 -24.64 -2.00
C ASP A 280 9.32 -24.83 -2.31
N PRO A 281 9.78 -26.07 -2.60
CA PRO A 281 11.20 -26.36 -2.85
C PRO A 281 11.77 -25.61 -4.07
N HIS A 282 10.93 -25.29 -5.06
CA HIS A 282 11.34 -24.58 -6.28
C HIS A 282 11.27 -23.05 -6.11
N SER A 283 10.87 -22.55 -4.94
CA SER A 283 10.85 -21.11 -4.69
C SER A 283 12.27 -20.54 -4.68
N TRP A 284 12.48 -19.50 -5.50
CA TRP A 284 13.74 -18.74 -5.52
C TRP A 284 14.01 -18.06 -4.17
N ASN A 285 12.98 -17.50 -3.53
CA ASN A 285 13.04 -16.81 -2.23
C ASN A 285 14.20 -15.81 -2.06
N PHE A 286 14.41 -14.96 -3.07
CA PHE A 286 15.52 -13.99 -3.12
C PHE A 286 15.69 -13.20 -1.82
N PHE A 287 14.59 -12.61 -1.33
CA PHE A 287 14.61 -11.79 -0.13
C PHE A 287 14.95 -12.60 1.10
N GLY A 288 14.36 -13.79 1.28
CA GLY A 288 14.65 -14.65 2.43
C GLY A 288 16.10 -15.10 2.48
N THR A 289 16.66 -15.51 1.35
CA THR A 289 18.05 -15.98 1.26
C THR A 289 19.08 -14.86 1.44
N ASN A 290 18.76 -13.62 1.07
CA ASN A 290 19.71 -12.50 1.13
C ASN A 290 19.42 -11.49 2.25
N TYR A 291 18.39 -11.71 3.07
CA TYR A 291 17.90 -10.76 4.07
C TYR A 291 19.00 -10.27 5.03
N GLY A 292 19.82 -11.19 5.54
CA GLY A 292 20.95 -10.86 6.42
C GLY A 292 22.03 -10.04 5.71
N LYS A 293 22.28 -10.29 4.42
CA LYS A 293 23.24 -9.51 3.63
C LYS A 293 22.77 -8.07 3.47
N PHE A 294 21.48 -7.88 3.18
CA PHE A 294 20.90 -6.53 3.08
C PHE A 294 21.00 -5.75 4.38
N MET A 295 20.74 -6.41 5.52
CA MET A 295 20.92 -5.78 6.85
C MET A 295 22.38 -5.40 7.09
N VAL A 296 23.33 -6.31 6.89
CA VAL A 296 24.76 -6.02 7.06
C VAL A 296 25.22 -4.87 6.16
N SER A 297 24.83 -4.88 4.88
CA SER A 297 25.15 -3.78 3.95
C SER A 297 24.58 -2.44 4.40
N THR A 298 23.34 -2.42 4.92
CA THR A 298 22.71 -1.21 5.45
C THR A 298 23.48 -0.68 6.66
N LEU A 299 23.84 -1.55 7.61
CA LEU A 299 24.60 -1.19 8.79
C LEU A 299 26.00 -0.67 8.46
N LYS A 300 26.69 -1.32 7.52
CA LYS A 300 27.99 -0.85 7.02
C LYS A 300 27.88 0.52 6.33
N ALA A 301 26.79 0.79 5.62
CA ALA A 301 26.57 2.10 5.00
C ALA A 301 26.35 3.21 6.04
N TRP A 302 25.70 2.92 7.17
CA TRP A 302 25.46 3.90 8.22
C TRP A 302 26.63 4.12 9.17
N TYR A 303 27.32 3.05 9.55
CA TYR A 303 28.32 3.09 10.63
C TYR A 303 29.76 2.88 10.15
N GLY A 304 29.99 2.64 8.85
CA GLY A 304 31.33 2.51 8.28
C GLY A 304 32.17 1.46 8.99
N ASP A 305 33.37 1.85 9.43
CA ASP A 305 34.32 0.97 10.13
C ASP A 305 33.86 0.55 11.52
N ALA A 306 32.97 1.33 12.16
CA ALA A 306 32.40 0.98 13.45
C ALA A 306 31.46 -0.24 13.36
N ALA A 307 30.90 -0.55 12.20
CA ALA A 307 30.17 -1.79 11.96
C ALA A 307 31.14 -2.92 11.55
N ASN A 308 31.45 -3.82 12.48
CA ASN A 308 32.31 -4.98 12.23
C ASN A 308 31.69 -6.25 12.83
N LYS A 309 32.30 -7.40 12.54
CA LYS A 309 31.73 -8.69 12.96
C LYS A 309 31.70 -8.85 14.48
N ASP A 310 32.65 -8.26 15.20
CA ASP A 310 32.81 -8.44 16.65
C ASP A 310 31.70 -7.73 17.45
N ASN A 311 31.00 -6.76 16.85
CA ASN A 311 29.91 -6.02 17.47
C ASN A 311 28.56 -6.17 16.75
N GLU A 312 28.34 -7.27 16.03
CA GLU A 312 27.13 -7.50 15.22
C GLU A 312 26.86 -6.36 14.23
N PHE A 313 27.92 -5.80 13.64
CA PHE A 313 27.85 -4.68 12.70
C PHE A 313 27.12 -3.46 13.28
N ALA A 314 27.29 -3.19 14.57
CA ALA A 314 26.58 -2.14 15.30
C ALA A 314 25.03 -2.28 15.27
N PHE A 315 24.50 -3.51 15.10
CA PHE A 315 23.05 -3.77 15.08
C PHE A 315 22.32 -3.30 16.34
N ASN A 316 23.02 -3.25 17.47
CA ASN A 316 22.48 -2.74 18.74
C ASN A 316 22.14 -1.24 18.71
N PHE A 317 22.71 -0.46 17.79
CA PHE A 317 22.39 0.96 17.64
C PHE A 317 21.07 1.21 16.91
N VAL A 318 20.55 0.20 16.19
CA VAL A 318 19.26 0.32 15.50
C VAL A 318 18.12 0.27 16.54
N PRO A 319 17.23 1.28 16.57
CA PRO A 319 16.11 1.32 17.51
C PRO A 319 15.15 0.15 17.26
N LYS A 320 14.54 -0.32 18.35
CA LYS A 320 13.63 -1.47 18.37
C LYS A 320 12.27 -1.05 18.95
N PRO A 321 11.40 -0.45 18.13
CA PRO A 321 10.15 0.13 18.63
C PRO A 321 9.24 -0.96 19.22
N ALA A 322 8.84 -0.78 20.47
CA ALA A 322 7.93 -1.71 21.17
C ALA A 322 6.46 -1.40 20.95
N GLN A 323 6.14 -0.22 20.40
CA GLN A 323 4.78 0.29 20.26
C GLN A 323 4.57 0.89 18.88
N ASN A 324 3.30 0.94 18.47
CA ASN A 324 2.86 1.55 17.22
C ASN A 324 3.19 3.06 17.22
N SER A 325 3.94 3.50 16.22
CA SER A 325 4.30 4.91 16.00
C SER A 325 3.75 5.45 14.67
N SER A 326 2.61 4.91 14.23
CA SER A 326 1.90 5.38 13.04
C SER A 326 1.35 6.79 13.24
N TRP A 327 0.98 7.44 12.13
CA TRP A 327 0.42 8.78 12.07
C TRP A 327 -0.60 9.08 13.19
N MET A 328 -1.63 8.25 13.34
CA MET A 328 -2.67 8.47 14.35
C MET A 328 -2.13 8.34 15.78
N SER A 329 -1.19 7.42 16.00
CA SER A 329 -0.56 7.22 17.32
C SER A 329 0.22 8.47 17.74
N ILE A 330 0.96 9.11 16.82
CA ILE A 330 1.72 10.34 17.09
C ILE A 330 0.81 11.41 17.69
N TYR A 331 -0.30 11.75 17.03
CA TYR A 331 -1.18 12.82 17.53
C TYR A 331 -1.99 12.40 18.76
N ASP A 332 -2.35 11.11 18.90
CA ASP A 332 -2.96 10.59 20.13
C ASP A 332 -2.02 10.70 21.33
N GLN A 333 -0.73 10.40 21.17
CA GLN A 333 0.27 10.58 22.23
C GLN A 333 0.49 12.06 22.57
N ALA A 334 0.54 12.94 21.57
CA ALA A 334 0.65 14.38 21.78
C ALA A 334 -0.58 14.94 22.53
N LEU A 335 -1.81 14.52 22.16
CA LEU A 335 -3.03 14.86 22.90
C LEU A 335 -2.97 14.43 24.36
N LYS A 336 -2.39 13.25 24.64
CA LYS A 336 -2.21 12.72 25.99
C LYS A 336 -1.04 13.34 26.77
N GLY A 337 -0.35 14.34 26.20
CA GLY A 337 0.81 14.99 26.83
C GLY A 337 2.03 14.08 26.96
N LYS A 338 2.13 13.03 26.13
CA LYS A 338 3.23 12.05 26.13
C LYS A 338 4.32 12.33 25.12
N MET A 339 4.19 13.42 24.35
CA MET A 339 5.19 13.88 23.40
C MET A 339 5.63 15.30 23.74
N GLU A 340 6.94 15.54 23.73
CA GLU A 340 7.48 16.88 23.96
C GLU A 340 7.54 17.71 22.69
N GLY A 341 7.79 17.08 21.54
CA GLY A 341 7.81 17.82 20.29
C GLY A 341 7.75 16.95 19.05
N LEU A 342 7.67 17.64 17.91
CA LEU A 342 7.44 17.05 16.61
C LEU A 342 8.21 17.83 15.53
N ILE A 343 8.77 17.11 14.56
CA ILE A 343 9.31 17.69 13.34
C ILE A 343 8.40 17.30 12.18
N LEU A 344 7.87 18.30 11.48
CA LEU A 344 7.11 18.16 10.25
C LEU A 344 7.97 18.63 9.07
N SER A 345 8.38 17.70 8.22
CA SER A 345 9.23 18.00 7.05
C SER A 345 8.46 17.77 5.75
N GLY A 346 8.22 18.86 5.01
CA GLY A 346 7.45 18.86 3.76
C GLY A 346 6.01 18.36 3.93
N MET A 347 5.39 18.65 5.08
CA MET A 347 4.10 18.08 5.47
C MET A 347 3.34 18.98 6.43
N THR A 348 2.02 19.08 6.26
CA THR A 348 1.14 19.83 7.17
C THR A 348 0.09 18.92 7.82
N ALA A 349 0.30 18.60 9.09
CA ALA A 349 -0.58 17.76 9.88
C ALA A 349 -2.01 18.32 10.00
N ALA A 350 -2.14 19.63 10.18
CA ALA A 350 -3.40 20.28 10.50
C ALA A 350 -4.43 20.22 9.36
N SER A 351 -3.97 20.13 8.09
CA SER A 351 -4.85 20.03 6.92
C SER A 351 -5.08 18.61 6.43
N ILE A 352 -4.15 17.68 6.67
CA ILE A 352 -4.23 16.32 6.10
C ILE A 352 -4.68 15.25 7.11
N GLY A 353 -4.66 15.58 8.41
CA GLY A 353 -5.13 14.69 9.46
C GLY A 353 -6.65 14.43 9.38
N PRO A 354 -7.14 13.28 9.87
CA PRO A 354 -8.55 12.91 9.77
C PRO A 354 -9.49 13.80 10.61
N ASP A 355 -8.97 14.41 11.67
CA ASP A 355 -9.67 15.41 12.50
C ASP A 355 -8.73 16.60 12.76
N SER A 356 -8.87 17.65 11.95
CA SER A 356 -8.05 18.85 12.05
C SER A 356 -8.16 19.57 13.40
N ASN A 357 -9.30 19.47 14.10
CA ASN A 357 -9.46 20.11 15.40
C ASN A 357 -8.62 19.41 16.46
N GLN A 358 -8.74 18.08 16.53
CA GLN A 358 -7.92 17.28 17.43
C GLN A 358 -6.44 17.37 17.09
N VAL A 359 -6.07 17.37 15.81
CA VAL A 359 -4.66 17.54 15.43
C VAL A 359 -4.12 18.90 15.87
N ARG A 360 -4.87 20.00 15.70
CA ARG A 360 -4.43 21.31 16.21
C ARG A 360 -4.27 21.35 17.72
N GLN A 361 -5.19 20.72 18.46
CA GLN A 361 -5.07 20.57 19.91
C GLN A 361 -3.83 19.74 20.28
N ALA A 362 -3.56 18.66 19.54
CA ALA A 362 -2.37 17.83 19.73
C ALA A 362 -1.09 18.66 19.55
N LEU A 363 -1.03 19.50 18.51
CA LEU A 363 0.09 20.40 18.28
C LEU A 363 0.26 21.41 19.42
N GLY A 364 -0.84 21.96 19.95
CA GLY A 364 -0.82 22.88 21.09
C GLY A 364 -0.39 22.28 22.43
N ASN A 365 -0.41 20.95 22.56
CA ASN A 365 0.07 20.23 23.73
C ASN A 365 1.58 19.94 23.69
N LEU A 366 2.24 20.17 22.55
CA LEU A 366 3.70 20.02 22.43
C LEU A 366 4.42 21.17 23.13
N LYS A 367 5.62 20.90 23.65
CA LYS A 367 6.56 21.94 24.10
C LYS A 367 7.15 22.68 22.91
N TRP A 368 7.51 21.95 21.85
CA TRP A 368 8.09 22.53 20.63
C TRP A 368 7.58 21.84 19.36
N LEU A 369 7.51 22.60 18.27
CA LEU A 369 7.16 22.15 16.93
C LEU A 369 8.15 22.73 15.93
N VAL A 370 8.78 21.88 15.14
CA VAL A 370 9.61 22.30 14.00
C VAL A 370 8.85 22.02 12.71
N VAL A 371 8.68 23.03 11.86
CA VAL A 371 8.13 22.90 10.52
C VAL A 371 9.23 23.24 9.52
N MET A 372 9.55 22.30 8.64
CA MET A 372 10.51 22.46 7.54
C MET A 372 9.73 22.42 6.23
N ASP A 373 9.53 23.56 5.58
CA ASP A 373 8.76 23.65 4.34
C ASP A 373 9.19 24.88 3.53
N PRO A 374 9.11 24.87 2.18
CA PRO A 374 9.35 26.07 1.39
C PRO A 374 8.28 27.15 1.58
N LEU A 375 7.12 26.82 2.14
CA LEU A 375 5.99 27.74 2.31
C LEU A 375 5.43 27.69 3.73
N PRO A 376 4.83 28.78 4.24
CA PRO A 376 3.99 28.70 5.44
C PRO A 376 2.89 27.66 5.26
N THR A 377 2.63 26.88 6.30
CA THR A 377 1.62 25.83 6.30
C THR A 377 0.62 26.02 7.42
N THR A 378 -0.55 25.38 7.30
CA THR A 378 -1.53 25.37 8.41
C THR A 378 -1.00 24.77 9.70
N SER A 379 0.11 24.02 9.65
CA SER A 379 0.79 23.50 10.84
C SER A 379 1.81 24.47 11.42
N SER A 380 2.50 25.29 10.62
CA SER A 380 3.38 26.35 11.17
C SER A 380 2.59 27.49 11.79
N GLU A 381 1.34 27.65 11.37
CA GLU A 381 0.46 28.76 11.72
C GLU A 381 -0.71 28.33 12.65
N PHE A 382 -0.67 27.11 13.18
CA PHE A 382 -1.81 26.53 13.92
C PHE A 382 -2.21 27.35 15.17
N TRP A 383 -1.25 28.06 15.77
CA TRP A 383 -1.39 28.82 17.01
C TRP A 383 -2.20 30.11 16.86
N HIS A 384 -2.44 30.57 15.63
CA HIS A 384 -3.31 31.71 15.31
C HIS A 384 -4.38 31.35 14.29
N ALA A 385 -4.71 30.06 14.17
CA ALA A 385 -5.82 29.60 13.34
C ALA A 385 -7.16 30.20 13.83
N PRO A 386 -8.19 30.30 12.96
CA PRO A 386 -9.49 30.82 13.36
C PRO A 386 -10.06 30.11 14.60
N GLY A 387 -10.38 30.90 15.63
CA GLY A 387 -10.91 30.39 16.90
C GLY A 387 -9.86 29.99 17.94
N VAL A 388 -8.56 30.17 17.66
CA VAL A 388 -7.48 29.94 18.62
C VAL A 388 -7.06 31.25 19.29
N ASP A 389 -7.01 31.25 20.63
CA ASP A 389 -6.36 32.32 21.40
C ASP A 389 -4.87 32.02 21.51
N ALA A 390 -4.06 32.76 20.74
CA ALA A 390 -2.62 32.60 20.69
C ALA A 390 -1.95 32.76 22.08
N SER A 391 -2.55 33.53 23.01
CA SER A 391 -2.00 33.70 24.37
C SER A 391 -2.04 32.42 25.20
N GLN A 392 -2.88 31.44 24.82
CA GLN A 392 -3.04 30.17 25.50
C GLN A 392 -2.18 29.05 24.87
N VAL A 393 -1.59 29.29 23.70
CA VAL A 393 -0.73 28.31 23.02
C VAL A 393 0.69 28.46 23.55
N LYS A 394 1.20 27.41 24.20
CA LYS A 394 2.53 27.40 24.83
C LYS A 394 3.60 26.71 23.99
N THR A 395 3.22 26.13 22.85
CA THR A 395 4.16 25.46 21.95
C THR A 395 5.08 26.46 21.28
N GLU A 396 6.38 26.27 21.44
CA GLU A 396 7.38 27.03 20.69
C GLU A 396 7.45 26.50 19.25
N VAL A 397 7.19 27.37 18.27
CA VAL A 397 7.14 26.98 16.85
C VAL A 397 8.35 27.53 16.10
N PHE A 398 9.12 26.63 15.49
CA PHE A 398 10.22 26.95 14.60
C PHE A 398 9.81 26.67 13.16
N MET A 399 9.75 27.72 12.33
CA MET A 399 9.57 27.58 10.88
C MET A 399 10.94 27.71 10.20
N LEU A 400 11.42 26.62 9.62
CA LEU A 400 12.71 26.54 8.95
C LEU A 400 12.48 26.50 7.42
N PRO A 401 12.86 27.56 6.68
CA PRO A 401 12.59 27.62 5.24
C PRO A 401 13.44 26.59 4.48
N THR A 402 12.78 25.68 3.76
CA THR A 402 13.45 24.70 2.89
C THR A 402 13.39 25.11 1.42
N THR A 403 14.27 24.54 0.60
CA THR A 403 14.21 24.74 -0.86
C THR A 403 13.01 24.05 -1.49
N HIS A 404 12.36 24.74 -2.43
CA HIS A 404 11.37 24.18 -3.34
C HIS A 404 12.03 23.19 -4.33
N TRP A 405 11.24 22.33 -4.99
CA TRP A 405 11.80 21.27 -5.82
C TRP A 405 12.64 21.78 -6.99
N ILE A 406 12.32 22.94 -7.57
CA ILE A 406 13.09 23.53 -8.70
C ILE A 406 14.46 24.07 -8.27
N GLU A 407 14.67 24.28 -6.96
CA GLU A 407 15.85 24.95 -6.40
C GLU A 407 16.95 23.99 -5.93
N LYS A 408 16.77 22.69 -6.16
CA LYS A 408 17.73 21.65 -5.79
C LYS A 408 17.81 20.58 -6.87
N ASP A 409 18.96 19.96 -7.06
CA ASP A 409 19.10 18.74 -7.84
C ASP A 409 18.66 17.51 -7.04
N GLY A 410 18.58 16.35 -7.70
CA GLY A 410 18.30 15.09 -7.05
C GLY A 410 17.34 14.20 -7.83
N SER A 411 16.90 13.10 -7.20
CA SER A 411 16.06 12.10 -7.84
C SER A 411 14.66 12.01 -7.23
N PHE A 412 13.70 11.65 -8.10
CA PHE A 412 12.33 11.30 -7.73
C PHE A 412 11.99 9.92 -8.28
N VAL A 413 11.32 9.09 -7.48
CA VAL A 413 10.82 7.78 -7.90
C VAL A 413 9.33 7.90 -8.17
N ASN A 414 8.93 7.78 -9.43
CA ASN A 414 7.53 7.90 -9.82
C ASN A 414 6.70 6.63 -9.49
N SER A 415 5.39 6.67 -9.75
CA SER A 415 4.46 5.55 -9.53
C SER A 415 4.85 4.24 -10.25
N GLY A 416 5.59 4.32 -11.36
CA GLY A 416 6.11 3.19 -12.13
C GLY A 416 7.49 2.70 -11.68
N ARG A 417 7.98 3.20 -10.54
CA ARG A 417 9.31 2.91 -9.96
C ARG A 417 10.49 3.44 -10.78
N TRP A 418 10.27 4.42 -11.64
CA TRP A 418 11.36 5.08 -12.37
C TRP A 418 12.00 6.11 -11.47
N SER A 419 13.27 5.88 -11.10
CA SER A 419 14.11 6.87 -10.44
C SER A 419 14.65 7.83 -11.50
N GLN A 420 14.18 9.08 -11.44
CA GLN A 420 14.47 10.10 -12.44
C GLN A 420 15.27 11.21 -11.77
N TRP A 421 16.46 11.47 -12.31
CA TRP A 421 17.28 12.62 -11.92
C TRP A 421 16.70 13.92 -12.50
N LYS A 422 16.89 15.01 -11.77
CA LYS A 422 16.74 16.36 -12.28
C LYS A 422 17.87 17.25 -11.76
N ASP A 423 18.15 18.29 -12.52
CA ASP A 423 19.09 19.32 -12.10
C ASP A 423 18.38 20.48 -11.41
N GLN A 424 19.15 21.28 -10.69
CA GLN A 424 18.71 22.55 -10.14
C GLN A 424 18.44 23.55 -11.27
N VAL A 425 17.31 24.25 -11.21
CA VAL A 425 16.91 25.24 -12.22
C VAL A 425 17.11 26.66 -11.72
N LEU A 426 16.83 26.91 -10.44
CA LEU A 426 16.99 28.22 -9.79
C LEU A 426 17.86 28.08 -8.53
N PRO A 427 18.61 29.11 -8.11
CA PRO A 427 19.22 29.14 -6.78
C PRO A 427 18.15 29.16 -5.67
N PRO A 428 18.45 28.71 -4.44
CA PRO A 428 17.54 28.87 -3.30
C PRO A 428 17.17 30.33 -3.06
N GLU A 429 15.89 30.61 -2.84
CA GLU A 429 15.43 31.96 -2.51
C GLU A 429 15.76 32.35 -1.06
N GLY A 430 16.23 33.59 -0.87
CA GLY A 430 16.49 34.17 0.45
C GLY A 430 17.54 33.38 1.26
N GLN A 431 17.14 32.89 2.43
CA GLN A 431 17.98 32.06 3.31
C GLN A 431 17.51 30.60 3.37
N ALA A 432 16.66 30.16 2.42
CA ALA A 432 16.23 28.78 2.34
C ALA A 432 17.41 27.82 2.13
N ARG A 433 17.32 26.63 2.72
CA ARG A 433 18.35 25.59 2.60
C ARG A 433 17.76 24.26 2.19
N HIS A 434 18.57 23.39 1.61
CA HIS A 434 18.14 22.01 1.34
C HIS A 434 17.79 21.29 2.63
N ASP A 435 16.76 20.44 2.59
CA ASP A 435 16.23 19.74 3.76
C ASP A 435 17.33 18.95 4.51
N HIS A 436 18.19 18.25 3.76
CA HIS A 436 19.28 17.47 4.33
C HIS A 436 20.37 18.33 4.97
N TRP A 437 20.57 19.57 4.50
CA TRP A 437 21.55 20.49 5.08
C TRP A 437 21.07 20.99 6.45
N ILE A 438 19.77 21.32 6.56
CA ILE A 438 19.15 21.71 7.83
C ILE A 438 19.24 20.55 8.83
N LEU A 439 18.87 19.33 8.41
CA LEU A 439 18.96 18.16 9.28
C LEU A 439 20.41 17.84 9.68
N ALA A 440 21.38 17.99 8.77
CA ALA A 440 22.79 17.79 9.07
C ALA A 440 23.31 18.81 10.10
N ASP A 441 23.01 20.10 9.94
CA ASP A 441 23.41 21.13 10.91
C ASP A 441 22.76 20.89 12.28
N LEU A 442 21.47 20.54 12.31
CA LEU A 442 20.79 20.16 13.55
C LEU A 442 21.48 18.95 14.20
N PHE A 443 21.74 17.88 13.43
CA PHE A 443 22.39 16.67 13.93
C PHE A 443 23.76 16.94 14.55
N GLN A 444 24.56 17.85 13.98
CA GLN A 444 25.88 18.22 14.51
C GLN A 444 25.82 19.05 15.81
N ARG A 445 24.69 19.71 16.08
CA ARG A 445 24.51 20.57 17.26
C ARG A 445 23.92 19.85 18.46
N VAL A 446 23.13 18.79 18.21
CA VAL A 446 22.60 17.93 19.28
C VAL A 446 23.79 17.20 19.93
N LYS A 447 23.98 17.42 21.24
CA LYS A 447 25.08 16.86 22.03
C LYS A 447 24.64 15.65 22.85
#